data_AF-A0A2D5H5G4-F1
#
_entry.id   AF-A0A2D5H5G4-F1
#
_cell.length_a   1.000
_cell.length_b   1.000
_cell.length_c   1.000
_cell.angle_alpha   90.00
_cell.angle_beta   90.00
_cell.angle_gamma   90.00
#
_symmetry.space_group_name_H-M   'P 1'
#
loop_
_entity.id
_entity.type
_entity.pdbx_description
1 polymer ?
#
loop_
_entity_poly.entity_id
_entity_poly.type
_entity_poly.pdbx_seq_one_letter_code
_entity_poly.pdbx_strand_id
1 'polypeptide(L)'
;GQFESEKSASRTIGILFAISMFGVLMVLYTMFRSVNFSLQVMMALPMAFIGSVIALVITGQTLTIAAMVGFISLGGIASRNGILLLNHYLHLVRYEGETWSKEMIIRAGQERLAPVLMTALTSGIGLVPLALSAGEPGKEILYPVATVILGGLISSTILEFFVRPALLWTFGRKAGERIVETTTTEIPLIEESLEESITQT
;
A
#
# COMPACT_ATOMS: atom_id res chain seq x y z
N GLY A 1 -18.95 24.63 26.24
CA GLY A 1 -19.97 23.81 25.56
C GLY A 1 -19.45 23.23 24.25
N GLN A 2 -19.57 23.95 23.14
CA GLN A 2 -19.23 23.45 21.79
C GLN A 2 -17.73 23.17 21.57
N PHE A 3 -16.83 24.05 22.04
CA PHE A 3 -15.37 23.85 21.91
C PHE A 3 -14.83 22.62 22.67
N GLU A 4 -15.43 22.24 23.80
CA GLU A 4 -15.03 21.03 24.52
C GLU A 4 -15.54 19.76 23.83
N SER A 5 -16.75 19.80 23.27
CA SER A 5 -17.32 18.70 22.48
C SER A 5 -16.52 18.45 21.19
N GLU A 6 -16.14 19.52 20.47
CA GLU A 6 -15.26 19.39 19.29
C GLU A 6 -13.89 18.83 19.67
N LYS A 7 -13.27 19.34 20.73
CA LYS A 7 -11.96 18.84 21.19
C LYS A 7 -12.02 17.38 21.63
N SER A 8 -13.12 16.95 22.25
CA SER A 8 -13.36 15.56 22.63
C SER A 8 -13.57 14.65 21.40
N ALA A 9 -14.33 15.11 20.40
CA ALA A 9 -14.56 14.40 19.16
C ALA A 9 -13.25 14.25 18.34
N SER A 10 -12.49 15.32 18.17
CA SER A 10 -11.18 15.28 17.49
C SER A 10 -10.19 14.37 18.22
N ARG A 11 -10.18 14.39 19.55
CA ARG A 11 -9.34 13.48 20.35
C ARG A 11 -9.74 12.02 20.15
N THR A 12 -11.04 11.73 20.13
CA THR A 12 -11.56 10.37 19.92
C THR A 12 -11.21 9.87 18.53
N ILE A 13 -11.41 10.68 17.49
CA ILE A 13 -11.03 10.34 16.11
C ILE A 13 -9.52 10.11 16.00
N GLY A 14 -8.70 10.96 16.62
CA GLY A 14 -7.24 10.79 16.64
C GLY A 14 -6.79 9.49 17.29
N ILE A 15 -7.41 9.11 18.42
CA ILE A 15 -7.14 7.85 19.11
C ILE A 15 -7.57 6.65 18.24
N LEU A 16 -8.77 6.68 17.67
CA LEU A 16 -9.26 5.61 16.80
C LEU A 16 -8.39 5.44 15.56
N PHE A 17 -7.94 6.54 14.95
CA PHE A 17 -7.01 6.52 13.84
C PHE A 17 -5.66 5.88 14.23
N ALA A 18 -5.10 6.25 15.39
CA ALA A 18 -3.86 5.66 15.88
C ALA A 18 -3.99 4.15 16.15
N ILE A 19 -5.10 3.71 16.76
CA ILE A 19 -5.39 2.29 17.00
C ILE A 19 -5.51 1.53 15.67
N SER A 20 -6.24 2.08 14.70
CA SER A 20 -6.39 1.49 13.35
C SER A 20 -5.03 1.37 12.64
N MET A 21 -4.24 2.43 12.66
CA MET A 21 -2.90 2.48 12.07
C MET A 21 -1.97 1.44 12.72
N PHE A 22 -2.04 1.27 14.04
CA PHE A 22 -1.30 0.25 14.77
C PHE A 22 -1.76 -1.16 14.40
N GLY A 23 -3.07 -1.39 14.27
CA GLY A 23 -3.61 -2.67 13.81
C GLY A 23 -3.11 -3.04 12.41
N VAL A 24 -3.12 -2.08 11.47
CA VAL A 24 -2.57 -2.27 10.12
C VAL A 24 -1.07 -2.57 10.16
N LEU A 25 -0.29 -1.83 10.96
CA LEU A 25 1.14 -2.12 11.16
C LEU A 25 1.36 -3.55 11.68
N MET A 26 0.56 -4.00 12.65
CA MET A 26 0.69 -5.33 13.26
C MET A 26 0.41 -6.43 12.24
N VAL A 27 -0.64 -6.28 11.41
CA VAL A 27 -0.95 -7.21 10.31
C VAL A 27 0.16 -7.23 9.26
N LEU A 28 0.72 -6.07 8.90
CA LEU A 28 1.86 -6.01 7.99
C LEU A 28 3.12 -6.63 8.59
N TYR A 29 3.31 -6.50 9.90
CA TYR A 29 4.44 -7.07 10.60
C TYR A 29 4.36 -8.60 10.62
N THR A 30 3.18 -9.18 10.85
CA THR A 30 3.03 -10.65 10.77
C THR A 30 3.24 -11.17 9.35
N MET A 31 2.87 -10.39 8.32
CA MET A 31 3.08 -10.75 6.92
C MET A 31 4.56 -10.77 6.52
N PHE A 32 5.31 -9.70 6.82
CA PHE A 32 6.72 -9.56 6.36
C PHE A 32 7.76 -9.99 7.40
N ARG A 33 7.34 -10.24 8.65
CA ARG A 33 8.22 -10.44 9.83
C ARG A 33 9.32 -9.36 9.98
N SER A 34 9.08 -8.16 9.45
CA SER A 34 10.06 -7.07 9.40
C SER A 34 9.39 -5.70 9.47
N VAL A 35 9.70 -4.95 10.54
CA VAL A 35 9.16 -3.61 10.78
C VAL A 35 9.50 -2.65 9.64
N ASN A 36 10.68 -2.76 9.04
CA ASN A 36 11.09 -1.88 7.95
C ASN A 36 10.20 -2.08 6.71
N PHE A 37 9.94 -3.32 6.31
CA PHE A 37 9.04 -3.61 5.17
C PHE A 37 7.61 -3.14 5.47
N SER A 38 7.10 -3.36 6.69
CA SER A 38 5.79 -2.87 7.11
C SER A 38 5.71 -1.33 7.01
N LEU A 39 6.72 -0.61 7.48
CA LEU A 39 6.78 0.86 7.39
C LEU A 39 6.85 1.35 5.93
N GLN A 40 7.57 0.64 5.06
CA GLN A 40 7.62 0.99 3.63
C GLN A 40 6.25 0.81 2.94
N VAL A 41 5.46 -0.19 3.33
CA VAL A 41 4.06 -0.28 2.87
C VAL A 41 3.24 0.86 3.45
N MET A 42 3.41 1.18 4.74
CA MET A 42 2.66 2.27 5.38
C MET A 42 2.94 3.64 4.76
N MET A 43 4.13 3.88 4.20
CA MET A 43 4.41 5.12 3.46
C MET A 43 3.51 5.29 2.22
N ALA A 44 2.89 4.22 1.71
CA ALA A 44 1.92 4.32 0.62
C ALA A 44 0.68 5.16 0.99
N LEU A 45 0.25 5.09 2.25
CA LEU A 45 -0.94 5.77 2.75
C LEU A 45 -0.81 7.30 2.68
N PRO A 46 0.21 7.94 3.29
CA PRO A 46 0.35 9.40 3.20
C PRO A 46 0.54 9.87 1.75
N MET A 47 1.26 9.11 0.92
CA MET A 47 1.43 9.45 -0.50
C MET A 47 0.10 9.49 -1.27
N ALA A 48 -0.80 8.54 -0.97
CA ALA A 48 -2.15 8.52 -1.54
C ALA A 48 -3.03 9.65 -0.96
N PHE A 49 -2.98 9.86 0.35
CA PHE A 49 -3.82 10.85 1.02
C PHE A 49 -3.51 12.29 0.59
N ILE A 50 -2.24 12.61 0.31
CA ILE A 50 -1.86 13.93 -0.23
C ILE A 50 -2.65 14.26 -1.50
N GLY A 51 -2.71 13.34 -2.47
CA GLY A 51 -3.46 13.53 -3.71
C GLY A 51 -4.95 13.67 -3.50
N SER A 52 -5.52 12.89 -2.58
CA SER A 52 -6.94 12.97 -2.23
C SER A 52 -7.34 14.28 -1.59
N VAL A 53 -6.53 14.77 -0.64
CA VAL A 53 -6.78 16.06 0.03
C VAL A 53 -6.68 17.19 -0.99
N ILE A 54 -5.66 17.17 -1.86
CA ILE A 54 -5.52 18.16 -2.94
C ILE A 54 -6.76 18.13 -3.86
N ALA A 55 -7.25 16.95 -4.23
CA ALA A 55 -8.42 16.83 -5.08
C ALA A 55 -9.68 17.40 -4.42
N LEU A 56 -9.93 17.11 -3.13
CA LEU A 56 -11.04 17.70 -2.39
C LEU A 56 -10.96 19.24 -2.30
N VAL A 57 -9.76 19.77 -2.08
CA VAL A 57 -9.53 21.21 -2.01
C VAL A 57 -9.79 21.89 -3.36
N ILE A 58 -9.31 21.29 -4.46
CA ILE A 58 -9.52 21.81 -5.82
C ILE A 58 -11.01 21.76 -6.20
N THR A 59 -11.75 20.72 -5.80
CA THR A 59 -13.18 20.60 -6.07
C THR A 59 -14.07 21.36 -5.09
N GLY A 60 -13.49 22.05 -4.09
CA GLY A 60 -14.23 22.81 -3.09
C GLY A 60 -15.08 21.95 -2.15
N GLN A 61 -14.73 20.67 -1.99
CA GLN A 61 -15.46 19.72 -1.15
C GLN A 61 -14.93 19.69 0.28
N THR A 62 -15.82 19.45 1.23
CA THR A 62 -15.46 19.29 2.65
C THR A 62 -15.19 17.84 3.00
N LEU A 63 -14.53 17.60 4.14
CA LEU A 63 -14.30 16.26 4.67
C LEU A 63 -15.60 15.69 5.25
N THR A 64 -16.39 15.02 4.41
CA THR A 64 -17.63 14.35 4.79
C THR A 64 -17.40 12.89 5.19
N ILE A 65 -18.40 12.24 5.79
CA ILE A 65 -18.36 10.80 6.07
C ILE A 65 -18.16 10.00 4.78
N ALA A 66 -18.77 10.43 3.68
CA ALA A 66 -18.58 9.83 2.37
C ALA A 66 -17.12 9.95 1.90
N ALA A 67 -16.50 11.13 2.03
CA ALA A 67 -15.08 11.30 1.72
C ALA A 67 -14.20 10.35 2.56
N MET A 68 -14.50 10.17 3.85
CA MET A 68 -13.76 9.23 4.72
C MET A 68 -13.80 7.78 4.22
N VAL A 69 -14.95 7.32 3.72
CA VAL A 69 -15.07 5.98 3.10
C VAL A 69 -14.18 5.88 1.85
N GLY A 70 -14.08 6.96 1.07
CA GLY A 70 -13.13 7.06 -0.05
C GLY A 70 -11.67 6.92 0.40
N PHE A 71 -11.28 7.58 1.49
CA PHE A 71 -9.92 7.50 2.04
C PHE A 71 -9.57 6.08 2.51
N ILE A 72 -10.50 5.40 3.18
CA ILE A 72 -10.31 4.01 3.61
C ILE A 72 -10.12 3.10 2.40
N SER A 73 -10.97 3.23 1.39
CA SER A 73 -10.92 2.43 0.15
C SER A 73 -9.59 2.65 -0.59
N LEU A 74 -9.17 3.91 -0.73
CA LEU A 74 -7.89 4.28 -1.32
C LEU A 74 -6.70 3.72 -0.53
N GLY A 75 -6.74 3.78 0.80
CA GLY A 75 -5.71 3.20 1.66
C GLY A 75 -5.55 1.69 1.42
N GLY A 76 -6.65 0.97 1.19
CA GLY A 76 -6.63 -0.44 0.79
C GLY A 76 -5.96 -0.66 -0.58
N ILE A 77 -6.28 0.16 -1.58
CA ILE A 77 -5.68 0.05 -2.92
C ILE A 77 -4.16 0.37 -2.85
N ALA A 78 -3.78 1.46 -2.19
CA ALA A 78 -2.38 1.89 -2.07
C ALA A 78 -1.52 0.91 -1.26
N SER A 79 -2.07 0.37 -0.17
CA SER A 79 -1.37 -0.67 0.63
C SER A 79 -1.22 -1.96 -0.18
N ARG A 80 -2.27 -2.41 -0.89
CA ARG A 80 -2.21 -3.59 -1.77
C ARG A 80 -1.11 -3.45 -2.83
N ASN A 81 -1.05 -2.31 -3.53
CA ASN A 81 -0.02 -2.09 -4.55
C ASN A 81 1.38 -2.14 -3.95
N GLY A 82 1.55 -1.56 -2.75
CA GLY A 82 2.82 -1.62 -2.03
C GLY A 82 3.24 -3.01 -1.59
N ILE A 83 2.29 -3.78 -1.04
CA ILE A 83 2.51 -5.16 -0.63
C ILE A 83 2.93 -6.01 -1.84
N LEU A 84 2.24 -5.87 -2.97
CA LEU A 84 2.54 -6.63 -4.19
C LEU A 84 3.93 -6.32 -4.73
N LEU A 85 4.33 -5.04 -4.75
CA LEU A 85 5.66 -4.65 -5.22
C LEU A 85 6.77 -5.19 -4.30
N LEU A 86 6.61 -5.06 -2.97
CA LEU A 86 7.61 -5.59 -2.03
C LEU A 86 7.71 -7.13 -2.09
N ASN A 87 6.59 -7.83 -2.20
CA ASN A 87 6.61 -9.28 -2.39
C ASN A 87 7.29 -9.67 -3.71
N HIS A 88 7.14 -8.86 -4.75
CA HIS A 88 7.82 -9.08 -6.01
C HIS A 88 9.34 -8.97 -5.87
N TYR A 89 9.84 -7.95 -5.16
CA TYR A 89 11.28 -7.85 -4.86
C TYR A 89 11.78 -9.07 -4.10
N LEU A 90 11.04 -9.55 -3.09
CA LEU A 90 11.39 -10.76 -2.35
C LEU A 90 11.37 -12.00 -3.24
N HIS A 91 10.42 -12.10 -4.18
CA HIS A 91 10.32 -13.21 -5.11
C HIS A 91 11.54 -13.28 -6.04
N LEU A 92 11.93 -12.15 -6.66
CA LEU A 92 13.10 -12.10 -7.55
C LEU A 92 14.38 -12.54 -6.83
N VAL A 93 14.57 -12.08 -5.59
CA VAL A 93 15.77 -12.44 -4.82
C VAL A 93 15.76 -13.90 -4.37
N ARG A 94 14.60 -14.44 -3.99
CA ARG A 94 14.50 -15.82 -3.46
C ARG A 94 14.51 -16.90 -4.53
N TYR A 95 13.74 -16.69 -5.59
CA TYR A 95 13.46 -17.75 -6.58
C TYR A 95 14.22 -17.55 -7.89
N GLU A 96 14.56 -16.32 -8.23
CA GLU A 96 15.30 -16.01 -9.47
C GLU A 96 16.79 -15.76 -9.22
N GLY A 97 17.23 -15.79 -7.95
CA GLY A 97 18.64 -15.62 -7.56
C GLY A 97 19.18 -14.21 -7.81
N GLU A 98 18.30 -13.23 -8.02
CA GLU A 98 18.68 -11.84 -8.24
C GLU A 98 19.34 -11.26 -6.97
N THR A 99 20.36 -10.42 -7.16
CA THR A 99 20.98 -9.69 -6.05
C THR A 99 20.24 -8.37 -5.80
N TRP A 100 20.43 -7.76 -4.62
CA TRP A 100 19.91 -6.43 -4.30
C TRP A 100 20.66 -5.32 -5.08
N SER A 101 20.50 -5.33 -6.40
CA SER A 101 21.10 -4.43 -7.39
C SER A 101 20.09 -3.38 -7.86
N LYS A 102 20.56 -2.34 -8.56
CA LYS A 102 19.65 -1.31 -9.12
C LYS A 102 18.82 -1.91 -10.27
N GLU A 103 19.43 -2.83 -11.00
CA GLU A 103 18.86 -3.53 -12.15
C GLU A 103 17.65 -4.36 -11.72
N MET A 104 17.74 -5.06 -10.59
CA MET A 104 16.61 -5.80 -10.00
C MET A 104 15.45 -4.86 -9.64
N ILE A 105 15.74 -3.70 -9.04
CA ILE A 105 14.72 -2.72 -8.65
C ILE A 105 13.98 -2.18 -9.88
N ILE A 106 14.73 -1.86 -10.93
CA ILE A 106 14.18 -1.36 -12.20
C ILE A 106 13.32 -2.44 -12.86
N ARG A 107 13.82 -3.68 -12.93
CA ARG A 107 13.10 -4.82 -13.52
C ARG A 107 11.77 -5.07 -12.79
N ALA A 108 11.80 -5.20 -11.48
CA ALA A 108 10.59 -5.39 -10.68
C ALA A 108 9.62 -4.20 -10.77
N GLY A 109 10.13 -2.97 -10.88
CA GLY A 109 9.32 -1.78 -11.16
C GLY A 109 8.63 -1.85 -12.52
N GLN A 110 9.35 -2.23 -13.58
CA GLN A 110 8.82 -2.37 -14.93
C GLN A 110 7.76 -3.47 -15.03
N GLU A 111 8.00 -4.63 -14.40
CA GLU A 111 7.06 -5.75 -14.38
C GLU A 111 5.77 -5.41 -13.61
N ARG A 112 5.86 -4.54 -12.60
CA ARG A 112 4.70 -4.09 -11.80
C ARG A 112 4.01 -2.84 -12.33
N LEU A 113 4.63 -2.12 -13.26
CA LEU A 113 4.07 -0.91 -13.86
C LEU A 113 2.72 -1.20 -14.54
N ALA A 114 2.66 -2.22 -15.39
CA ALA A 114 1.44 -2.56 -16.11
C ALA A 114 0.28 -2.97 -15.17
N PRO A 115 0.48 -3.86 -14.17
CA PRO A 115 -0.55 -4.17 -13.17
C PRO A 115 -1.05 -2.97 -12.37
N VAL A 116 -0.16 -2.08 -11.92
CA VAL A 116 -0.57 -0.89 -11.13
C VAL A 116 -1.37 0.06 -12.00
N LEU A 117 -0.91 0.35 -13.22
CA LEU A 117 -1.65 1.18 -14.17
C LEU A 117 -3.01 0.58 -14.53
N MET A 118 -3.11 -0.74 -14.67
CA MET A 118 -4.40 -1.40 -14.92
C MET A 118 -5.41 -1.10 -13.79
N THR A 119 -4.98 -1.18 -12.53
CA THR A 119 -5.85 -0.84 -11.39
C THR A 119 -6.23 0.65 -11.40
N ALA A 120 -5.26 1.54 -11.60
CA ALA A 120 -5.49 2.98 -11.62
C ALA A 120 -6.44 3.40 -12.77
N LEU A 121 -6.25 2.83 -13.97
CA LEU A 121 -7.10 3.10 -15.13
C LEU A 121 -8.50 2.52 -14.95
N THR A 122 -8.63 1.29 -14.45
CA THR A 122 -9.93 0.65 -14.23
C THR A 122 -10.75 1.43 -13.19
N SER A 123 -10.15 1.72 -12.04
CA SER A 123 -10.79 2.54 -11.00
C SER A 123 -11.05 3.95 -11.50
N GLY A 124 -10.12 4.55 -12.23
CA GLY A 124 -10.26 5.89 -12.79
C GLY A 124 -11.46 5.99 -13.73
N ILE A 125 -11.50 5.15 -14.77
CA ILE A 125 -12.59 5.13 -15.75
C ILE A 125 -13.95 4.86 -15.07
N GLY A 126 -13.99 3.95 -14.09
CA GLY A 126 -15.22 3.64 -13.36
C GLY A 126 -15.73 4.80 -12.48
N LEU A 127 -14.83 5.63 -11.96
CA LEU A 127 -15.16 6.72 -11.04
C LEU A 127 -15.28 8.09 -11.70
N VAL A 128 -14.70 8.30 -12.90
CA VAL A 128 -14.82 9.54 -13.68
C VAL A 128 -16.27 10.03 -13.82
N PRO A 129 -17.25 9.22 -14.26
CA PRO A 129 -18.62 9.71 -14.40
C PRO A 129 -19.25 10.12 -13.06
N LEU A 130 -18.86 9.47 -11.95
CA LEU A 130 -19.33 9.83 -10.60
C LEU A 130 -18.69 11.13 -10.11
N ALA A 131 -17.42 11.36 -10.44
CA ALA A 131 -16.72 12.59 -10.11
C ALA A 131 -17.14 13.78 -10.98
N LEU A 132 -17.80 13.57 -12.13
CA LEU A 132 -18.33 14.64 -12.97
C LEU A 132 -19.78 15.01 -12.67
N SER A 133 -20.53 14.14 -11.99
CA SER A 133 -21.96 14.33 -11.70
C SER A 133 -22.21 15.12 -10.41
N ALA A 134 -21.43 16.20 -10.22
CA ALA A 134 -21.56 17.10 -9.09
C ALA A 134 -22.96 17.72 -9.04
N GLY A 135 -23.66 17.59 -7.90
CA GLY A 135 -24.97 18.21 -7.68
C GLY A 135 -26.17 17.47 -8.29
N GLU A 136 -25.99 16.27 -8.86
CA GLU A 136 -27.12 15.44 -9.28
C GLU A 136 -27.83 14.79 -8.07
N PRO A 137 -29.18 14.78 -8.03
CA PRO A 137 -29.94 14.13 -6.97
C PRO A 137 -29.53 12.66 -6.78
N GLY A 138 -29.19 12.27 -5.55
CA GLY A 138 -28.78 10.91 -5.22
C GLY A 138 -27.28 10.60 -5.37
N LYS A 139 -26.45 11.56 -5.81
CA LYS A 139 -24.99 11.37 -5.94
C LYS A 139 -24.15 12.13 -4.91
N GLU A 140 -24.79 12.73 -3.93
CA GLU A 140 -24.16 13.51 -2.85
C GLU A 140 -23.14 12.71 -2.03
N ILE A 141 -23.31 11.39 -1.92
CA ILE A 141 -22.38 10.47 -1.25
C ILE A 141 -21.30 9.97 -2.23
N LEU A 142 -21.66 9.69 -3.48
CA LEU A 142 -20.73 9.08 -4.44
C LEU A 142 -19.70 10.08 -4.99
N TYR A 143 -20.10 11.33 -5.16
CA TYR A 143 -19.24 12.40 -5.66
C TYR A 143 -17.96 12.60 -4.82
N PRO A 144 -18.04 12.78 -3.48
CA PRO A 144 -16.85 12.90 -2.64
C PRO A 144 -16.02 11.63 -2.54
N VAL A 145 -16.65 10.45 -2.54
CA VAL A 145 -15.93 9.17 -2.57
C VAL A 145 -15.09 9.06 -3.84
N ALA A 146 -15.70 9.33 -5.00
CA ALA A 146 -15.04 9.25 -6.30
C ALA A 146 -13.88 10.24 -6.43
N THR A 147 -14.07 11.48 -5.96
CA THR A 147 -13.05 12.53 -5.99
C THR A 147 -11.81 12.15 -5.18
N VAL A 148 -12.02 11.64 -3.95
CA VAL A 148 -10.93 11.21 -3.06
C VAL A 148 -10.13 10.09 -3.69
N ILE A 149 -10.80 9.07 -4.24
CA ILE A 149 -10.13 7.91 -4.84
C ILE A 149 -9.37 8.33 -6.10
N LEU A 150 -9.99 9.11 -7.00
CA LEU A 150 -9.33 9.58 -8.23
C LEU A 150 -8.07 10.40 -7.95
N GLY A 151 -8.18 11.42 -7.09
CA GLY A 151 -7.04 12.27 -6.73
C GLY A 151 -5.92 11.49 -6.04
N GLY A 152 -6.32 10.58 -5.16
CA GLY A 152 -5.39 9.73 -4.43
C GLY A 152 -4.65 8.74 -5.32
N LEU A 153 -5.34 8.10 -6.28
CA LEU A 153 -4.75 7.16 -7.22
C LEU A 153 -3.71 7.81 -8.12
N ILE A 154 -3.97 9.04 -8.60
CA ILE A 154 -3.01 9.77 -9.43
C ILE A 154 -1.72 10.02 -8.64
N SER A 155 -1.84 10.59 -7.43
CA SER A 155 -0.69 10.85 -6.56
C SER A 155 0.02 9.55 -6.17
N SER A 156 -0.73 8.55 -5.69
CA SER A 156 -0.13 7.30 -5.22
C SER A 156 0.59 6.57 -6.33
N THR A 157 0.04 6.54 -7.56
CA THR A 157 0.67 5.85 -8.69
C THR A 157 1.99 6.51 -9.06
N ILE A 158 2.02 7.84 -9.18
CA ILE A 158 3.25 8.57 -9.50
C ILE A 158 4.28 8.36 -8.38
N LEU A 159 3.90 8.62 -7.13
CA LEU A 159 4.82 8.53 -6.00
C LEU A 159 5.28 7.08 -5.75
N GLU A 160 4.47 6.08 -6.07
CA GLU A 160 4.85 4.67 -5.96
C GLU A 160 6.04 4.31 -6.85
N PHE A 161 6.07 4.79 -8.10
CA PHE A 161 7.19 4.52 -9.02
C PHE A 161 8.41 5.41 -8.80
N PHE A 162 8.25 6.60 -8.22
CA PHE A 162 9.38 7.50 -7.96
C PHE A 162 9.98 7.30 -6.56
N VAL A 163 9.14 7.20 -5.53
CA VAL A 163 9.56 7.19 -4.13
C VAL A 163 9.96 5.79 -3.68
N ARG A 164 9.22 4.72 -4.03
CA ARG A 164 9.53 3.37 -3.51
C ARG A 164 10.89 2.84 -3.96
N PRO A 165 11.33 2.98 -5.22
CA PRO A 165 12.68 2.55 -5.60
C PRO A 165 13.77 3.25 -4.79
N ALA A 166 13.61 4.55 -4.55
CA ALA A 166 14.53 5.33 -3.71
C ALA A 166 14.51 4.88 -2.24
N LEU A 167 13.32 4.56 -1.72
CA LEU A 167 13.12 4.10 -0.35
C LEU A 167 13.73 2.72 -0.11
N LEU A 168 13.56 1.79 -1.05
CA LEU A 168 14.15 0.46 -0.98
C LEU A 168 15.68 0.53 -1.08
N TRP A 169 16.21 1.38 -1.95
CA TRP A 169 17.65 1.58 -2.09
C TRP A 169 18.30 2.12 -0.81
N THR A 170 17.64 3.07 -0.15
CA THR A 170 18.18 3.75 1.04
C THR A 170 17.97 2.95 2.33
N PHE A 171 16.79 2.35 2.52
CA PHE A 171 16.43 1.69 3.78
C PHE A 171 16.13 0.19 3.63
N GLY A 172 15.72 -0.27 2.45
CA GLY A 172 15.24 -1.65 2.23
C GLY A 172 16.32 -2.72 2.10
N ARG A 173 17.51 -2.39 1.58
CA ARG A 173 18.57 -3.37 1.25
C ARG A 173 18.94 -4.29 2.43
N LYS A 174 19.29 -3.71 3.58
CA LYS A 174 19.66 -4.47 4.79
C LYS A 174 18.50 -5.26 5.41
N ALA A 175 17.26 -4.79 5.23
CA ALA A 175 16.09 -5.49 5.73
C ALA A 175 15.69 -6.65 4.82
N GLY A 176 15.87 -6.50 3.50
CA GLY A 176 15.63 -7.55 2.52
C GLY A 176 16.58 -8.73 2.68
N GLU A 177 17.87 -8.46 2.90
CA GLU A 177 18.89 -9.48 3.19
C GLU A 177 18.49 -10.35 4.41
N ARG A 178 18.07 -9.73 5.52
CA ARG A 178 17.62 -10.45 6.73
C ARG A 178 16.38 -11.31 6.53
N ILE A 179 15.42 -10.85 5.73
CA ILE A 179 14.17 -11.58 5.46
C ILE A 179 14.45 -12.82 4.61
N VAL A 180 15.41 -12.75 3.68
CA VAL A 180 15.82 -13.91 2.87
C VAL A 180 16.57 -14.92 3.74
N GLU A 181 17.56 -14.49 4.53
CA GLU A 181 18.33 -15.37 5.43
C GLU A 181 17.47 -16.09 6.47
N THR A 182 16.48 -15.40 7.07
CA THR A 182 15.62 -15.98 8.12
C THR A 182 14.73 -17.11 7.57
N THR A 183 14.25 -16.99 6.32
CA THR A 183 13.41 -18.03 5.71
C THR A 183 14.21 -19.22 5.18
N THR A 184 15.44 -19.01 4.69
CA THR A 184 16.32 -20.12 4.27
C THR A 184 16.69 -21.03 5.45
N THR A 185 16.71 -20.50 6.68
CA THR A 185 16.98 -21.27 7.91
C THR A 185 15.78 -22.13 8.36
N GLU A 186 14.55 -21.80 7.93
CA GLU A 186 13.31 -22.54 8.27
C GLU A 186 13.00 -23.68 7.28
N ILE A 187 13.79 -23.89 6.24
CA ILE A 187 13.72 -25.08 5.36
C ILE A 187 14.86 -26.03 5.76
N PRO A 188 14.76 -26.80 6.87
CA PRO A 188 15.63 -27.94 7.05
C PRO A 188 15.28 -28.94 5.95
N LEU A 189 16.23 -29.19 5.07
CA LEU A 189 16.59 -30.45 4.38
C LEU A 189 15.63 -31.67 4.57
N ILE A 190 14.33 -31.53 4.33
CA ILE A 190 13.41 -32.68 4.31
C ILE A 190 13.74 -33.59 3.11
N GLU A 191 14.34 -33.05 2.05
CA GLU A 191 14.77 -33.84 0.89
C GLU A 191 15.90 -34.83 1.20
N GLU A 192 16.81 -34.50 2.13
CA GLU A 192 17.95 -35.40 2.45
C GLU A 192 17.48 -36.65 3.25
N SER A 193 16.39 -36.53 4.02
CA SER A 193 15.79 -37.66 4.76
C SER A 193 14.98 -38.63 3.89
N LEU A 194 14.55 -38.20 2.71
CA LEU A 194 13.78 -39.02 1.76
C LEU A 194 14.69 -39.86 0.85
N GLU A 195 15.88 -39.38 0.50
CA GLU A 195 16.85 -40.15 -0.29
C GLU A 195 17.51 -41.29 0.50
N GLU A 196 17.80 -41.10 1.79
CA GLU A 196 18.31 -42.20 2.64
C GLU A 196 17.26 -43.31 2.89
N SER A 197 15.98 -42.95 2.97
CA SER A 197 14.86 -43.89 3.12
C SER A 197 14.66 -44.78 1.88
N ILE A 198 14.90 -44.24 0.68
CA ILE A 198 14.70 -44.98 -0.58
C ILE A 198 15.91 -45.85 -0.91
N THR A 199 17.09 -45.53 -0.37
CA THR A 199 18.33 -46.30 -0.62
C THR A 199 18.49 -47.51 0.32
N GLN A 200 17.72 -47.59 1.41
CA GLN A 200 17.76 -48.70 2.38
C GLN A 200 16.61 -49.73 2.25
N THR A 201 15.81 -49.69 1.17
CA THR A 201 14.78 -50.71 0.89
C THR A 201 15.11 -51.49 -0.39
#